data_AF-X1JSH7-F1
#
_entry.id   AF-X1JSH7-F1
#
_cell.length_a   1.000
_cell.length_b   1.000
_cell.length_c   1.000
_cell.angle_alpha   90.00
_cell.angle_beta   90.00
_cell.angle_gamma   90.00
#
_symmetry.space_group_name_H-M   'P 1'
#
loop_
_entity.id
_entity.type
_entity.pdbx_description
1 polymer ?
#
loop_
_entity_poly.entity_id
_entity_poly.type
_entity_poly.pdbx_seq_one_letter_code
_entity_poly.pdbx_strand_id
1 'polypeptide(L)'
;GARAITMVEEHTIDLWGNPTGKSLRAVLKPVAHQIKDFVRYVVAARAINLNAREIESGFDIEDAVYIFKKYDSPQWRKAAHELTEWNHRVLDYLVQAGGLEEEAAKQMRELNPIYVPFLRSFAPGEKRRTPRGVGRGLIKRGKGVYKITGSGRGIDDPIESMITQTRRLISIAHKSLIARAFVEVEQKTPGLSGLIERVPAPMKATTFNASQLKKQLIDLGIDVEPGELDDAMFTVFSNSPIFLGKEHIISVIV
;
A
#
# COMPACT_ATOMS: atom_id res chain seq x y z
N GLY A 1 -15.39 -10.49 0.75
CA GLY A 1 -16.67 -9.81 0.97
C GLY A 1 -16.99 -9.72 2.44
N ALA A 2 -17.44 -10.82 3.04
CA ALA A 2 -17.92 -10.89 4.43
C ALA A 2 -16.99 -10.23 5.47
N ARG A 3 -15.70 -10.62 5.52
CA ARG A 3 -14.73 -10.05 6.50
C ARG A 3 -14.61 -8.52 6.42
N ALA A 4 -14.70 -7.94 5.21
CA ALA A 4 -14.65 -6.49 5.04
C ALA A 4 -15.90 -5.81 5.62
N ILE A 5 -17.06 -6.43 5.45
CA ILE A 5 -18.32 -5.94 6.00
C ILE A 5 -18.27 -6.02 7.53
N THR A 6 -17.81 -7.14 8.09
CA THR A 6 -17.62 -7.31 9.55
C THR A 6 -16.74 -6.20 10.13
N MET A 7 -15.58 -5.91 9.51
CA MET A 7 -14.67 -4.83 9.95
C MET A 7 -15.28 -3.43 9.87
N VAL A 8 -16.24 -3.21 8.96
CA VAL A 8 -16.89 -1.91 8.76
C VAL A 8 -18.09 -1.74 9.69
N GLU A 9 -18.90 -2.77 9.88
CA GLU A 9 -20.17 -2.68 10.62
C GLU A 9 -20.06 -3.12 12.08
N GLU A 10 -19.36 -4.22 12.37
CA GLU A 10 -19.44 -4.92 13.66
C GLU A 10 -18.20 -4.71 14.54
N HIS A 11 -17.05 -5.25 14.13
CA HIS A 11 -15.76 -5.13 14.82
C HIS A 11 -14.61 -5.50 13.88
N THR A 12 -13.40 -5.01 14.14
CA THR A 12 -12.23 -5.49 13.39
C THR A 12 -11.84 -6.88 13.87
N ILE A 13 -11.29 -7.68 12.97
CA ILE A 13 -10.87 -9.06 13.23
C ILE A 13 -9.42 -9.29 12.79
N ASP A 14 -8.76 -10.26 13.40
CA ASP A 14 -7.48 -10.78 12.90
C ASP A 14 -7.70 -11.83 11.79
N LEU A 15 -6.61 -12.42 11.29
CA LEU A 15 -6.66 -13.42 10.23
C LEU A 15 -7.41 -14.70 10.65
N TRP A 16 -7.45 -15.02 11.94
CA TRP A 16 -8.12 -16.19 12.51
C TRP A 16 -9.59 -15.91 12.85
N GLY A 17 -10.02 -14.65 12.79
CA GLY A 17 -11.38 -14.23 13.08
C GLY A 17 -11.60 -13.77 14.52
N ASN A 18 -10.55 -13.64 15.33
CA ASN A 18 -10.70 -13.09 16.68
C ASN A 18 -10.89 -11.56 16.60
N PRO A 19 -11.72 -10.97 17.48
CA PRO A 19 -11.94 -9.54 17.51
C PRO A 19 -10.67 -8.78 17.94
N THR A 20 -10.32 -7.72 17.22
CA THR A 20 -9.13 -6.88 17.47
C THR A 20 -9.46 -5.43 17.84
N GLY A 21 -10.73 -5.02 17.72
CA GLY A 21 -11.11 -3.63 17.97
C GLY A 21 -12.48 -3.24 17.41
N LYS A 22 -12.81 -1.95 17.53
CA LYS A 22 -14.08 -1.37 17.09
C LYS A 22 -14.20 -1.38 15.56
N SER A 23 -15.43 -1.47 15.04
CA SER A 23 -15.70 -1.28 13.61
C SER A 23 -15.57 0.17 13.16
N LEU A 24 -15.51 0.40 11.84
CA LEU A 24 -15.52 1.74 11.27
C LEU A 24 -16.76 2.53 11.73
N ARG A 25 -17.93 1.88 11.71
CA ARG A 25 -19.19 2.46 12.20
C ARG A 25 -19.11 2.89 13.65
N ALA A 26 -18.56 2.03 14.52
CA ALA A 26 -18.41 2.33 15.94
C ALA A 26 -17.40 3.46 16.19
N VAL A 27 -16.32 3.51 15.42
CA VAL A 27 -15.30 4.57 15.48
C VAL A 27 -15.86 5.93 15.06
N LEU A 28 -16.71 5.97 14.04
CA LEU A 28 -17.31 7.21 13.53
C LEU A 28 -18.53 7.68 14.34
N LYS A 29 -19.13 6.81 15.17
CA LYS A 29 -20.32 7.13 15.97
C LYS A 29 -20.21 8.43 16.79
N PRO A 30 -19.10 8.74 17.49
CA PRO A 30 -18.97 9.97 18.28
C PRO A 30 -19.01 11.27 17.46
N VAL A 31 -18.71 11.18 16.16
CA VAL A 31 -18.65 12.33 15.23
C VAL A 31 -19.72 12.26 14.15
N ALA A 32 -20.65 11.30 14.21
CA ALA A 32 -21.64 11.05 13.17
C ALA A 32 -22.53 12.27 12.86
N HIS A 33 -22.87 13.05 13.88
CA HIS A 33 -23.67 14.27 13.75
C HIS A 33 -22.94 15.42 13.00
N GLN A 34 -21.61 15.37 12.92
CA GLN A 34 -20.75 16.34 12.24
C GLN A 34 -19.81 15.65 11.24
N ILE A 35 -20.25 14.55 10.62
CA ILE A 35 -19.36 13.66 9.87
C ILE A 35 -18.64 14.37 8.72
N LYS A 36 -19.31 15.29 8.01
CA LYS A 36 -18.72 16.05 6.91
C LYS A 36 -17.57 16.93 7.38
N ASP A 37 -17.74 17.59 8.52
CA ASP A 37 -16.70 18.46 9.04
C ASP A 37 -15.55 17.65 9.65
N PHE A 38 -15.85 16.53 10.32
CA PHE A 38 -14.82 15.59 10.77
C PHE A 38 -13.98 15.05 9.60
N VAL A 39 -14.61 14.70 8.48
CA VAL A 39 -13.92 14.29 7.26
C VAL A 39 -12.99 15.40 6.76
N ARG A 40 -13.45 16.66 6.72
CA ARG A 40 -12.61 17.81 6.35
C ARG A 40 -11.39 17.94 7.26
N TYR A 41 -11.56 17.76 8.57
CA TYR A 41 -10.45 17.83 9.52
C TYR A 41 -9.40 16.73 9.31
N VAL A 42 -9.80 15.46 9.13
CA VAL A 42 -8.82 14.38 8.91
C VAL A 42 -8.15 14.47 7.55
N VAL A 43 -8.87 14.97 6.53
CA VAL A 43 -8.29 15.28 5.21
C VAL A 43 -7.27 16.41 5.34
N ALA A 44 -7.62 17.49 6.03
CA ALA A 44 -6.71 18.61 6.27
C ALA A 44 -5.46 18.18 7.04
N ALA A 45 -5.62 17.40 8.12
CA ALA A 45 -4.50 16.84 8.89
C ALA A 45 -3.54 16.03 8.01
N ARG A 46 -4.09 15.17 7.13
CA ARG A 46 -3.30 14.41 6.19
C ARG A 46 -2.64 15.29 5.12
N ALA A 47 -3.34 16.29 4.59
CA ALA A 47 -2.78 17.22 3.61
C ALA A 47 -1.58 17.98 4.18
N ILE A 48 -1.66 18.45 5.43
CA ILE A 48 -0.54 19.09 6.15
C ILE A 48 0.65 18.13 6.28
N ASN A 49 0.41 16.88 6.70
CA ASN A 49 1.47 15.87 6.81
C ASN A 49 2.15 15.57 5.46
N LEU A 50 1.38 15.48 4.38
CA LEU A 50 1.91 15.25 3.03
C LEU A 50 2.72 16.44 2.53
N ASN A 51 2.25 17.67 2.78
CA ASN A 51 2.97 18.89 2.43
C ASN A 51 4.32 18.99 3.17
N ALA A 52 4.36 18.64 4.45
CA ALA A 52 5.60 18.59 5.25
C ALA A 52 6.64 17.59 4.71
N ARG A 53 6.22 16.67 3.83
CA ARG A 53 7.05 15.69 3.14
C ARG A 53 7.23 16.01 1.65
N GLU A 54 6.87 17.22 1.24
CA GLU A 54 6.94 17.71 -0.14
C GLU A 54 6.09 16.89 -1.13
N ILE A 55 4.98 16.33 -0.66
CA ILE A 55 4.05 15.53 -1.47
C ILE A 55 2.78 16.34 -1.74
N GLU A 56 2.53 16.65 -3.00
CA GLU A 56 1.34 17.38 -3.44
C GLU A 56 0.04 16.63 -3.09
N SER A 57 -0.77 17.22 -2.21
CA SER A 57 -1.99 16.61 -1.69
C SER A 57 -3.21 16.84 -2.59
N GLY A 58 -3.20 17.90 -3.41
CA GLY A 58 -4.34 18.40 -4.17
C GLY A 58 -5.24 19.36 -3.39
N PHE A 59 -4.80 19.80 -2.22
CA PHE A 59 -5.44 20.83 -1.40
C PHE A 59 -4.48 21.99 -1.21
N ASP A 60 -5.04 23.20 -1.16
CA ASP A 60 -4.29 24.37 -0.71
C ASP A 60 -3.86 24.21 0.76
N ILE A 61 -2.61 24.55 1.05
CA ILE A 61 -2.03 24.32 2.38
C ILE A 61 -2.56 25.31 3.42
N GLU A 62 -2.84 26.55 3.04
CA GLU A 62 -3.36 27.57 3.94
C GLU A 62 -4.79 27.21 4.37
N ASP A 63 -5.61 26.78 3.42
CA ASP A 63 -6.95 26.25 3.66
C ASP A 63 -6.92 25.01 4.57
N ALA A 64 -6.01 24.07 4.30
CA ALA A 64 -5.85 22.87 5.12
C ALA A 64 -5.45 23.24 6.56
N VAL A 65 -4.51 24.15 6.76
CA VAL A 65 -4.11 24.63 8.09
C VAL A 65 -5.27 25.34 8.80
N TYR A 66 -6.02 26.17 8.09
CA TYR A 66 -7.20 26.85 8.64
C TYR A 66 -8.27 25.86 9.08
N ILE A 67 -8.65 24.91 8.22
CA ILE A 67 -9.64 23.87 8.52
C ILE A 67 -9.19 23.03 9.72
N PHE A 68 -7.93 22.58 9.73
CA PHE A 68 -7.39 21.79 10.83
C PHE A 68 -7.54 22.55 12.15
N LYS A 69 -7.06 23.79 12.22
CA LYS A 69 -7.15 24.64 13.44
C LYS A 69 -8.59 24.92 13.85
N LYS A 70 -9.48 25.17 12.88
CA LYS A 70 -10.89 25.51 13.15
C LYS A 70 -11.64 24.41 13.89
N TYR A 71 -11.37 23.16 13.56
CA TYR A 71 -12.10 22.02 14.12
C TYR A 71 -11.33 21.21 15.17
N ASP A 72 -10.04 21.48 15.32
CA ASP A 72 -9.19 20.76 16.26
C ASP A 72 -9.72 20.86 17.70
N SER A 73 -9.96 19.71 18.30
CA SER A 73 -10.46 19.58 19.66
C SER A 73 -10.07 18.23 20.26
N PRO A 74 -10.06 18.07 21.59
CA PRO A 74 -9.77 16.77 22.21
C PRO A 74 -10.66 15.63 21.69
N GLN A 75 -11.94 15.91 21.43
CA GLN A 75 -12.88 14.94 20.85
C GLN A 75 -12.48 14.53 19.44
N TRP A 76 -12.11 15.49 18.59
CA TRP A 76 -11.77 15.24 17.18
C TRP A 76 -10.42 14.55 17.04
N ARG A 77 -9.42 14.94 17.85
CA ARG A 77 -8.13 14.24 17.93
C ARG A 77 -8.33 12.78 18.33
N LYS A 78 -9.16 12.52 19.35
CA LYS A 78 -9.50 11.16 19.79
C LYS A 78 -10.18 10.36 18.68
N ALA A 79 -11.15 10.94 17.99
CA ALA A 79 -11.84 10.28 16.87
C ALA A 79 -10.89 10.01 15.68
N ALA A 80 -10.01 10.94 15.34
CA ALA A 80 -9.01 10.78 14.28
C ALA A 80 -7.98 9.70 14.63
N HIS A 81 -7.55 9.62 15.89
CA HIS A 81 -6.70 8.54 16.38
C HIS A 81 -7.40 7.18 16.25
N GLU A 82 -8.64 7.04 16.74
CA GLU A 82 -9.40 5.78 16.64
C GLU A 82 -9.65 5.36 15.18
N LEU A 83 -9.86 6.34 14.28
CA LEU A 83 -9.98 6.10 12.84
C LEU A 83 -8.67 5.59 12.22
N THR A 84 -7.56 6.18 12.64
CA THR A 84 -6.23 5.76 12.19
C THR A 84 -5.91 4.36 12.69
N GLU A 85 -6.19 4.06 13.96
CA GLU A 85 -6.06 2.73 14.54
C GLU A 85 -6.95 1.68 13.86
N TRP A 86 -8.15 2.05 13.41
CA TRP A 86 -8.98 1.16 12.60
C TRP A 86 -8.28 0.79 11.27
N ASN A 87 -7.69 1.77 10.57
CA ASN A 87 -6.92 1.50 9.36
C ASN A 87 -5.67 0.65 9.67
N HIS A 88 -5.02 0.86 10.82
CA HIS A 88 -3.89 0.04 11.26
C HIS A 88 -4.30 -1.42 11.46
N ARG A 89 -5.45 -1.72 12.05
CA ARG A 89 -5.94 -3.10 12.20
C ARG A 89 -6.27 -3.76 10.86
N VAL A 90 -6.77 -3.00 9.89
CA VAL A 90 -6.94 -3.49 8.51
C VAL A 90 -5.58 -3.79 7.86
N LEU A 91 -4.56 -2.97 8.14
CA LEU A 91 -3.19 -3.21 7.69
C LEU A 91 -2.58 -4.45 8.35
N ASP A 92 -2.79 -4.64 9.64
CA ASP A 92 -2.33 -5.82 10.39
C ASP A 92 -2.86 -7.11 9.79
N TYR A 93 -4.13 -7.12 9.38
CA TYR A 93 -4.72 -8.26 8.69
C TYR A 93 -3.95 -8.63 7.40
N LEU A 94 -3.43 -7.64 6.66
CA LEU A 94 -2.58 -7.87 5.50
C LEU A 94 -1.17 -8.38 5.88
N VAL A 95 -0.60 -7.84 6.96
CA VAL A 95 0.71 -8.27 7.49
C VAL A 95 0.65 -9.73 7.96
N GLN A 96 -0.34 -10.09 8.77
CA GLN A 96 -0.56 -11.46 9.25
C GLN A 96 -0.69 -12.47 8.11
N ALA A 97 -1.33 -12.07 7.00
CA ALA A 97 -1.45 -12.91 5.81
C ALA A 97 -0.17 -13.02 4.97
N GLY A 98 0.92 -12.33 5.36
CA GLY A 98 2.17 -12.26 4.60
C GLY A 98 2.06 -11.44 3.31
N GLY A 99 1.06 -10.55 3.22
CA GLY A 99 0.89 -9.66 2.08
C GLY A 99 1.62 -8.32 2.22
N LEU A 100 2.16 -8.03 3.39
CA LEU A 100 2.99 -6.86 3.70
C LEU A 100 3.99 -7.24 4.79
N GLU A 101 5.21 -6.73 4.68
CA GLU A 101 6.25 -6.90 5.70
C GLU A 101 5.96 -6.04 6.94
N GLU A 102 6.32 -6.53 8.11
CA GLU A 102 6.09 -5.83 9.38
C GLU A 102 6.84 -4.50 9.46
N GLU A 103 8.11 -4.45 9.04
CA GLU A 103 8.89 -3.21 8.99
C GLU A 103 8.29 -2.18 8.03
N ALA A 104 7.79 -2.62 6.88
CA ALA A 104 7.08 -1.74 5.95
C ALA A 104 5.78 -1.20 6.58
N ALA A 105 5.04 -2.01 7.33
CA ALA A 105 3.85 -1.56 8.04
C ALA A 105 4.19 -0.55 9.15
N LYS A 106 5.28 -0.77 9.89
CA LYS A 106 5.79 0.16 10.91
C LYS A 106 6.14 1.52 10.30
N GLN A 107 6.91 1.54 9.23
CA GLN A 107 7.22 2.78 8.49
C GLN A 107 5.96 3.50 8.01
N MET A 108 4.95 2.75 7.54
CA MET A 108 3.67 3.34 7.13
C MET A 108 2.95 4.04 8.29
N ARG A 109 3.00 3.49 9.50
CA ARG A 109 2.39 4.09 10.70
C ARG A 109 3.11 5.37 11.09
N GLU A 110 4.44 5.32 11.17
CA GLU A 110 5.28 6.47 11.52
C GLU A 110 5.09 7.65 10.56
N LEU A 111 5.00 7.36 9.27
CA LEU A 111 4.81 8.38 8.23
C LEU A 111 3.39 8.95 8.17
N ASN A 112 2.40 8.33 8.83
CA ASN A 112 1.00 8.71 8.74
C ASN A 112 0.31 8.71 10.13
N PRO A 113 0.62 9.69 11.01
CA PRO A 113 0.06 9.76 12.37
C PRO A 113 -1.47 9.94 12.37
N ILE A 114 -2.03 10.56 11.34
CA ILE A 114 -3.46 10.58 11.05
C ILE A 114 -3.65 10.07 9.61
N TYR A 115 -4.38 8.97 9.44
CA TYR A 115 -4.51 8.31 8.13
C TYR A 115 -5.96 8.25 7.65
N VAL A 116 -6.20 8.81 6.46
CA VAL A 116 -7.37 8.53 5.60
C VAL A 116 -6.98 8.42 4.13
N PRO A 117 -7.36 7.39 3.37
CA PRO A 117 -6.85 7.15 2.02
C PRO A 117 -7.20 8.28 1.04
N PHE A 118 -6.21 8.76 0.28
CA PHE A 118 -6.38 9.74 -0.79
C PHE A 118 -6.51 9.02 -2.15
N LEU A 119 -7.60 8.28 -2.33
CA LEU A 119 -7.92 7.72 -3.65
C LEU A 119 -8.37 8.85 -4.56
N ARG A 120 -7.78 8.95 -5.76
CA ARG A 120 -8.09 10.03 -6.69
C ARG A 120 -9.37 9.73 -7.46
N SER A 121 -10.20 10.77 -7.62
CA SER A 121 -11.33 10.75 -8.53
C SER A 121 -10.84 10.85 -9.97
N PHE A 122 -11.49 10.10 -10.85
CA PHE A 122 -11.22 10.10 -12.30
C PHE A 122 -12.55 10.36 -13.02
N ALA A 123 -12.51 11.21 -14.05
CA ALA A 123 -13.72 11.48 -14.83
C ALA A 123 -14.15 10.23 -15.62
N PRO A 124 -15.45 10.08 -15.97
CA PRO A 124 -15.91 9.00 -16.83
C PRO A 124 -15.10 8.96 -18.14
N GLY A 125 -14.50 7.80 -18.45
CA GLY A 125 -13.65 7.63 -19.64
C GLY A 125 -12.16 7.92 -19.41
N GLU A 126 -11.77 8.58 -18.32
CA GLU A 126 -10.37 8.64 -17.94
C GLU A 126 -9.88 7.26 -17.49
N LYS A 127 -8.92 6.71 -18.22
CA LYS A 127 -8.28 5.47 -17.82
C LYS A 127 -7.49 5.73 -16.55
N ARG A 128 -7.94 5.17 -15.43
CA ARG A 128 -7.06 4.89 -14.29
C ARG A 128 -5.81 4.23 -14.88
N ARG A 129 -4.65 4.82 -14.60
CA ARG A 129 -3.35 4.26 -14.97
C ARG A 129 -3.16 3.00 -14.13
N THR A 130 -3.91 1.96 -14.51
CA THR A 130 -3.84 0.64 -13.94
C THR A 130 -2.38 0.26 -14.13
N PRO A 131 -1.64 -0.09 -13.08
CA PRO A 131 -0.30 -0.59 -13.26
C PRO A 131 -0.40 -1.65 -14.35
N ARG A 132 0.33 -1.49 -15.46
CA ARG A 132 0.52 -2.55 -16.45
C ARG A 132 1.16 -3.70 -15.67
N GLY A 133 0.31 -4.53 -15.07
CA GLY A 133 0.71 -5.75 -14.41
C GLY A 133 1.01 -6.70 -15.54
N VAL A 134 2.25 -6.67 -16.01
CA VAL A 134 2.75 -7.52 -17.08
C VAL A 134 2.59 -8.99 -16.65
N GLY A 135 1.99 -9.82 -17.51
CA GLY A 135 1.70 -11.26 -17.30
C GLY A 135 0.23 -11.57 -16.98
N ARG A 136 -0.30 -12.75 -17.32
CA ARG A 136 -1.73 -13.13 -17.22
C ARG A 136 -1.96 -14.23 -16.14
N GLY A 137 -1.20 -14.21 -15.04
CA GLY A 137 -1.23 -15.26 -14.00
C GLY A 137 -2.40 -15.16 -13.00
N LEU A 138 -2.86 -16.33 -12.52
CA LEU A 138 -4.04 -16.52 -11.64
C LEU A 138 -3.93 -15.84 -10.26
N ILE A 139 -2.71 -15.66 -9.73
CA ILE A 139 -2.48 -14.99 -8.45
C ILE A 139 -1.40 -13.92 -8.64
N LYS A 140 -1.77 -12.79 -9.26
CA LYS A 140 -0.95 -11.58 -9.11
C LYS A 140 -1.10 -11.11 -7.67
N ARG A 141 -0.05 -11.22 -6.86
CA ARG A 141 0.10 -10.39 -5.65
C ARG A 141 0.20 -8.95 -6.11
N GLY A 142 -0.95 -8.31 -6.35
CA GLY A 142 -0.99 -6.87 -6.55
C GLY A 142 -0.37 -6.22 -5.31
N LYS A 143 0.46 -5.18 -5.49
CA LYS A 143 0.96 -4.42 -4.34
C LYS A 143 -0.26 -3.99 -3.52
N GLY A 144 -0.37 -4.51 -2.29
CA GLY A 144 -1.49 -4.19 -1.38
C GLY A 144 -1.51 -2.71 -1.02
N VAL A 145 -0.31 -2.18 -0.84
CA VAL A 145 -0.06 -0.77 -0.55
C VAL A 145 0.82 -0.17 -1.65
N TYR A 146 0.60 1.11 -1.94
CA TYR A 146 1.34 1.86 -2.94
C TYR A 146 2.06 3.03 -2.28
N LYS A 147 3.22 3.39 -2.84
CA LYS A 147 3.86 4.68 -2.54
C LYS A 147 2.89 5.79 -2.96
N ILE A 148 2.63 6.72 -2.06
CA ILE A 148 1.85 7.90 -2.41
C ILE A 148 2.65 8.75 -3.39
N THR A 149 1.99 9.18 -4.46
CA THR A 149 2.54 10.10 -5.46
C THR A 149 1.72 11.38 -5.40
N GLY A 150 2.40 12.53 -5.45
CA GLY A 150 1.74 13.83 -5.45
C GLY A 150 0.76 13.96 -6.61
N SER A 151 -0.39 14.62 -6.37
CA SER A 151 -1.33 14.98 -7.43
C SER A 151 -2.26 16.11 -7.00
N GLY A 152 -2.44 17.07 -7.90
CA GLY A 152 -3.47 18.12 -7.82
C GLY A 152 -4.93 17.68 -8.02
N ARG A 153 -5.23 16.38 -8.18
CA ARG A 153 -6.61 15.91 -8.42
C ARG A 153 -7.42 15.85 -7.14
N GLY A 154 -8.73 16.07 -7.27
CA GLY A 154 -9.70 15.76 -6.22
C GLY A 154 -9.60 14.29 -5.75
N ILE A 155 -10.00 14.07 -4.51
CA ILE A 155 -10.08 12.73 -3.90
C ILE A 155 -11.53 12.25 -3.85
N ASP A 156 -11.72 10.94 -3.95
CA ASP A 156 -12.99 10.29 -3.65
C ASP A 156 -13.33 10.49 -2.16
N ASP A 157 -14.60 10.28 -1.78
CA ASP A 157 -15.01 10.40 -0.38
C ASP A 157 -14.10 9.52 0.51
N PRO A 158 -13.49 10.07 1.58
CA PRO A 158 -12.53 9.30 2.39
C PRO A 158 -13.13 8.08 3.07
N ILE A 159 -14.42 8.10 3.43
CA ILE A 159 -15.09 6.97 4.09
C ILE A 159 -15.34 5.86 3.08
N GLU A 160 -15.87 6.19 1.91
CA GLU A 160 -16.01 5.23 0.80
C GLU A 160 -14.65 4.67 0.37
N SER A 161 -13.63 5.51 0.35
CA SER A 161 -12.25 5.14 0.04
C SER A 161 -11.69 4.15 1.04
N MET A 162 -11.96 4.33 2.35
CA MET A 162 -11.59 3.36 3.39
C MET A 162 -12.28 2.01 3.17
N ILE A 163 -13.59 2.01 2.91
CA ILE A 163 -14.34 0.76 2.66
C ILE A 163 -13.79 0.04 1.42
N THR A 164 -13.52 0.78 0.35
CA THR A 164 -12.94 0.26 -0.90
C THR A 164 -11.53 -0.29 -0.67
N GLN A 165 -10.70 0.43 0.07
CA GLN A 165 -9.35 0.01 0.42
C GLN A 165 -9.37 -1.25 1.29
N THR A 166 -10.23 -1.32 2.31
CA THR A 166 -10.37 -2.49 3.17
C THR A 166 -10.76 -3.74 2.39
N ARG A 167 -11.75 -3.64 1.49
CA ARG A 167 -12.12 -4.77 0.60
C ARG A 167 -10.94 -5.24 -0.24
N ARG A 168 -10.16 -4.30 -0.76
CA ARG A 168 -8.97 -4.59 -1.57
C ARG A 168 -7.88 -5.27 -0.74
N LEU A 169 -7.55 -4.73 0.43
CA LEU A 169 -6.50 -5.27 1.30
C LEU A 169 -6.85 -6.68 1.77
N ILE A 170 -8.09 -6.93 2.18
CA ILE A 170 -8.55 -8.27 2.56
C ILE A 170 -8.47 -9.25 1.39
N SER A 171 -8.84 -8.83 0.17
CA SER A 171 -8.71 -9.68 -1.02
C SER A 171 -7.24 -10.05 -1.29
N ILE A 172 -6.32 -9.10 -1.11
CA ILE A 172 -4.89 -9.34 -1.30
C ILE A 172 -4.33 -10.23 -0.20
N ALA A 173 -4.73 -10.02 1.06
CA ALA A 173 -4.38 -10.87 2.19
C ALA A 173 -4.80 -12.33 1.94
N HIS A 174 -6.05 -12.58 1.51
CA HIS A 174 -6.50 -13.93 1.17
C HIS A 174 -5.70 -14.55 0.03
N LYS A 175 -5.37 -13.79 -1.02
CA LYS A 175 -4.50 -14.27 -2.10
C LYS A 175 -3.09 -14.60 -1.61
N SER A 176 -2.54 -13.81 -0.68
CA SER A 176 -1.23 -14.07 -0.07
C SER A 176 -1.23 -15.35 0.76
N LEU A 177 -2.29 -15.60 1.54
CA LEU A 177 -2.46 -16.82 2.32
C LEU A 177 -2.54 -18.06 1.42
N ILE A 178 -3.34 -18.02 0.35
CA ILE A 178 -3.44 -19.11 -0.63
C ILE A 178 -2.07 -19.37 -1.27
N ALA A 179 -1.35 -18.33 -1.67
CA ALA A 179 -0.03 -18.46 -2.26
C ALA A 179 0.99 -19.09 -1.29
N ARG A 180 0.94 -18.74 0.00
CA ARG A 180 1.80 -19.34 1.03
C ARG A 180 1.45 -20.81 1.27
N ALA A 181 0.16 -21.14 1.34
CA ALA A 181 -0.30 -22.52 1.49
C ALA A 181 0.19 -23.40 0.33
N PHE A 182 0.15 -22.91 -0.92
CA PHE A 182 0.71 -23.64 -2.07
C PHE A 182 2.21 -23.91 -1.93
N VAL A 183 2.99 -22.93 -1.46
CA VAL A 183 4.43 -23.12 -1.21
C VAL A 183 4.69 -24.12 -0.10
N GLU A 184 3.94 -24.04 1.00
CA GLU A 184 4.08 -24.98 2.12
C GLU A 184 3.74 -26.42 1.70
N VAL A 185 2.70 -26.60 0.89
CA VAL A 185 2.33 -27.91 0.32
C VAL A 185 3.43 -28.44 -0.60
N GLU A 186 4.01 -27.60 -1.47
CA GLU A 186 5.13 -28.00 -2.33
C GLU A 186 6.38 -28.38 -1.54
N GLN A 187 6.71 -27.65 -0.47
CA GLN A 187 7.85 -27.97 0.40
C GLN A 187 7.65 -29.30 1.16
N LYS A 188 6.43 -29.57 1.65
CA LYS A 188 6.11 -30.79 2.40
C LYS A 188 5.90 -32.00 1.50
N THR A 189 5.41 -31.80 0.28
CA THR A 189 5.16 -32.87 -0.68
C THR A 189 5.61 -32.40 -2.07
N PRO A 190 6.93 -32.52 -2.35
CA PRO A 190 7.50 -32.08 -3.60
C PRO A 190 6.77 -32.68 -4.80
N GLY A 191 6.36 -31.80 -5.72
CA GLY A 191 5.79 -32.19 -7.01
C GLY A 191 4.41 -32.83 -6.94
N LEU A 192 3.61 -32.63 -5.87
CA LEU A 192 2.21 -33.07 -5.66
C LEU A 192 1.51 -33.63 -6.92
N SER A 193 1.87 -34.86 -7.30
CA SER A 193 1.45 -35.55 -8.53
C SER A 193 1.37 -34.69 -9.83
N GLY A 194 2.30 -33.75 -10.03
CA GLY A 194 2.36 -32.87 -11.21
C GLY A 194 1.46 -31.63 -11.17
N LEU A 195 0.79 -31.35 -10.04
CA LEU A 195 -0.12 -30.20 -9.90
C LEU A 195 0.60 -28.88 -9.60
N ILE A 196 1.79 -28.93 -9.01
CA ILE A 196 2.60 -27.76 -8.64
C ILE A 196 4.05 -28.03 -9.05
N GLU A 197 4.61 -27.13 -9.85
CA GLU A 197 6.00 -27.17 -10.29
C GLU A 197 6.72 -25.87 -9.90
N ARG A 198 7.92 -26.00 -9.32
CA ARG A 198 8.76 -24.86 -9.01
C ARG A 198 9.45 -24.37 -10.28
N VAL A 199 9.05 -23.19 -10.74
CA VAL A 199 9.65 -22.55 -11.92
C VAL A 199 10.79 -21.61 -11.48
N PRO A 200 12.00 -21.70 -12.06
CA PRO A 200 13.08 -20.76 -11.76
C PRO A 200 12.71 -19.33 -12.18
N ALA A 201 13.14 -18.35 -11.41
CA ALA A 201 12.88 -16.94 -11.71
C ALA A 201 13.47 -16.54 -13.07
N PRO A 202 12.74 -15.80 -13.92
CA PRO A 202 13.27 -15.35 -15.19
C PRO A 202 14.35 -14.30 -14.95
N MET A 203 15.42 -14.38 -15.73
CA MET A 203 16.49 -13.38 -15.67
C MET A 203 16.03 -12.09 -16.36
N LYS A 204 16.20 -10.96 -15.69
CA LYS A 204 16.00 -9.63 -16.26
C LYS A 204 17.34 -8.94 -16.43
N ALA A 205 17.65 -8.55 -17.66
CA ALA A 205 18.72 -7.62 -17.97
C ALA A 205 18.31 -6.21 -17.51
N THR A 206 19.09 -5.62 -16.62
CA THR A 206 18.98 -4.20 -16.27
C THR A 206 20.26 -3.51 -16.73
N THR A 207 20.10 -2.55 -17.63
CA THR A 207 21.20 -1.83 -18.25
C THR A 207 21.35 -0.47 -17.55
N PHE A 208 22.50 -0.26 -16.93
CA PHE A 208 22.85 0.94 -16.17
C PHE A 208 23.84 1.77 -16.95
N ASN A 209 23.58 3.07 -17.04
CA ASN A 209 24.57 4.03 -17.52
C ASN A 209 25.58 4.28 -16.39
N ALA A 210 26.87 4.10 -16.67
CA ALA A 210 27.94 4.25 -15.71
C ALA A 210 27.99 5.64 -15.04
N SER A 211 27.44 6.68 -15.70
CA SER A 211 27.22 8.00 -15.09
C SER A 211 26.24 7.99 -13.90
N GLN A 212 25.23 7.11 -13.90
CA GLN A 212 24.27 6.96 -12.79
C GLN A 212 24.86 6.21 -11.60
N LEU A 213 25.73 5.22 -11.88
CA LEU A 213 26.50 4.49 -10.85
C LEU A 213 27.52 5.41 -10.18
N LYS A 214 28.23 6.25 -10.95
CA LYS A 214 29.17 7.25 -10.41
C LYS A 214 28.50 8.18 -9.40
N LYS A 215 27.30 8.67 -9.68
CA LYS A 215 26.54 9.51 -8.76
C LYS A 215 26.20 8.79 -7.44
N GLN A 216 25.79 7.52 -7.52
CA GLN A 216 25.48 6.71 -6.33
C GLN A 216 26.73 6.34 -5.52
N LEU A 217 27.88 6.14 -6.18
CA LEU A 217 29.16 5.83 -5.52
C LEU A 217 29.73 7.06 -4.79
N ILE A 218 29.62 8.24 -5.40
CA ILE A 218 29.99 9.52 -4.76
C ILE A 218 29.09 9.79 -3.54
N ASP A 219 27.78 9.54 -3.64
CA ASP A 219 26.85 9.68 -2.51
C ASP A 219 27.16 8.71 -1.35
N LEU A 220 27.87 7.61 -1.62
CA LEU A 220 28.36 6.63 -0.64
C LEU A 220 29.79 6.93 -0.12
N GLY A 221 30.40 8.04 -0.55
CA GLY A 221 31.73 8.48 -0.11
C GLY A 221 32.90 7.76 -0.78
N ILE A 222 32.68 7.12 -1.93
CA ILE A 222 33.72 6.47 -2.72
C ILE A 222 34.18 7.46 -3.81
N ASP A 223 35.46 7.84 -3.77
CA ASP A 223 36.05 8.75 -4.76
C ASP A 223 36.25 8.01 -6.09
N VAL A 224 35.77 8.61 -7.18
CA VAL A 224 35.85 8.04 -8.53
C VAL A 224 36.52 9.06 -9.44
N GLU A 225 37.68 8.70 -10.01
CA GLU A 225 38.48 9.62 -10.83
C GLU A 225 37.72 10.13 -12.08
N PRO A 226 38.04 11.34 -12.57
CA PRO A 226 37.47 11.86 -13.81
C PRO A 226 37.93 11.02 -15.02
N GLY A 227 36.99 10.40 -15.75
CA GLY A 227 37.26 9.70 -17.01
C GLY A 227 37.14 8.17 -17.01
N GLU A 228 37.05 7.48 -15.87
CA GLU A 228 37.03 6.01 -15.84
C GLU A 228 35.69 5.36 -16.22
N LEU A 229 34.59 6.12 -16.26
CA LEU A 229 33.23 5.59 -16.38
C LEU A 229 32.34 6.38 -17.35
N ASP A 230 32.92 7.26 -18.15
CA ASP A 230 32.15 8.07 -19.08
C ASP A 230 31.88 7.23 -20.34
N ASP A 231 30.60 6.91 -20.57
CA ASP A 231 30.01 6.15 -21.68
C ASP A 231 29.93 4.61 -21.56
N ALA A 232 30.36 4.00 -20.46
CA ALA A 232 30.18 2.56 -20.26
C ALA A 232 28.71 2.18 -19.95
N MET A 233 28.16 1.23 -20.71
CA MET A 233 26.85 0.62 -20.46
C MET A 233 27.04 -0.75 -19.80
N PHE A 234 26.68 -0.86 -18.52
CA PHE A 234 26.75 -2.13 -17.80
C PHE A 234 25.39 -2.81 -17.81
N THR A 235 25.32 -4.03 -18.34
CA THR A 235 24.10 -4.85 -18.24
C THR A 235 24.28 -5.91 -17.17
N VAL A 236 23.53 -5.78 -16.09
CA VAL A 236 23.48 -6.79 -15.02
C VAL A 236 22.25 -7.66 -15.24
N PHE A 237 22.44 -8.96 -15.26
CA PHE A 237 21.32 -9.91 -15.25
C PHE A 237 21.00 -10.26 -13.80
N SER A 238 19.77 -10.00 -13.38
CA SER A 238 19.28 -10.35 -12.04
C SER A 238 17.99 -11.15 -12.12
N ASN A 239 17.73 -11.97 -11.10
CA ASN A 239 16.48 -12.71 -11.01
C ASN A 239 15.30 -11.75 -10.88
N SER A 240 14.33 -11.86 -11.77
CA SER A 240 13.10 -11.08 -11.70
C SER A 240 12.03 -11.83 -10.93
N PRO A 241 11.33 -11.20 -9.97
CA PRO A 241 10.16 -11.81 -9.35
C PRO A 241 8.95 -11.86 -10.29
N ILE A 242 9.07 -11.33 -11.52
CA ILE A 242 7.98 -11.16 -12.48
C ILE A 242 8.16 -12.11 -13.66
N PHE A 243 7.21 -13.04 -13.83
CA PHE A 243 7.14 -13.92 -15.00
C PHE A 243 6.40 -13.25 -16.16
N LEU A 244 7.11 -13.03 -17.26
CA LEU A 244 6.57 -12.50 -18.51
C LEU A 244 6.15 -13.68 -19.41
N GLY A 245 4.85 -13.84 -19.67
CA GLY A 245 4.36 -14.69 -20.76
C GLY A 245 3.95 -16.13 -20.45
N LYS A 246 3.91 -16.58 -19.18
CA LYS A 246 3.39 -17.91 -18.82
C LYS A 246 2.12 -17.81 -17.97
N GLU A 247 1.13 -18.63 -18.30
CA GLU A 247 -0.12 -18.75 -17.54
C GLU A 247 0.13 -19.50 -16.22
N HIS A 248 -0.67 -19.24 -15.19
CA HIS A 248 -0.72 -20.01 -13.93
C HIS A 248 0.51 -19.98 -12.99
N ILE A 249 1.51 -19.12 -13.19
CA ILE A 249 2.63 -18.99 -12.24
C ILE A 249 2.25 -18.09 -11.05
N ILE A 250 2.53 -18.58 -9.84
CA ILE A 250 2.40 -17.82 -8.58
C ILE A 250 3.81 -17.39 -8.16
N SER A 251 4.11 -16.10 -8.27
CA SER A 251 5.35 -15.55 -7.72
C SER A 251 5.25 -15.46 -6.19
N VAL A 252 6.10 -16.21 -5.49
CA VAL A 252 6.30 -16.07 -4.04
C VAL A 252 7.71 -15.59 -3.79
N ILE A 253 7.83 -14.46 -3.11
CA ILE A 253 9.09 -14.03 -2.50
C ILE A 253 9.14 -14.77 -1.17
N VAL A 254 10.12 -15.66 -1.04
CA VAL A 254 10.48 -16.37 0.20
C VAL A 254 11.54 -15.54 0.91
#